data_AF-A0A858RBW9-F1
#
_entry.id   AF-A0A858RBW9-F1
#
_cell.length_a   1.000
_cell.length_b   1.000
_cell.length_c   1.000
_cell.angle_alpha   90.00
_cell.angle_beta   90.00
_cell.angle_gamma   90.00
#
_symmetry.space_group_name_H-M   'P 1'
#
loop_
_entity.id
_entity.type
_entity.pdbx_description
1 polymer ?
#
loop_
_entity_poly.entity_id
_entity_poly.type
_entity_poly.pdbx_seq_one_letter_code
_entity_poly.pdbx_strand_id
1 'polypeptide(L)'
;MMVEITHGGLWVRWSSLTRADKRDLLFGLAYMFVAGAIAGFLAALFEDRPALAEDDLTRALAMLPTLPFVAALLHWFRFCGRQDELFKVMDGIALRIAVLFCAGAACSFVLLQEVAGRPPVPALYLVLLFGVGYTVGWMLAYRKYR
;
A
#
# COMPACT_ATOMS: atom_id res chain seq x y z
N MET A 1 30.22 -3.71 4.09
CA MET A 1 29.58 -4.29 2.90
C MET A 1 29.53 -3.18 1.87
N MET A 2 30.36 -3.23 0.83
CA MET A 2 30.28 -2.26 -0.27
C MET A 2 28.96 -2.50 -1.00
N VAL A 3 28.11 -1.48 -1.07
CA VAL A 3 26.87 -1.49 -1.84
C VAL A 3 27.29 -1.42 -3.31
N GLU A 4 27.04 -2.48 -4.08
CA GLU A 4 27.14 -2.40 -5.54
C GLU A 4 26.01 -1.47 -6.01
N ILE A 5 26.31 -0.18 -6.10
CA ILE A 5 25.42 0.82 -6.68
C ILE A 5 25.51 0.63 -8.19
N THR A 6 24.64 -0.22 -8.74
CA THR A 6 24.46 -0.31 -10.19
C THR A 6 23.73 0.95 -10.66
N HIS A 7 24.50 2.01 -10.89
CA HIS A 7 24.11 3.21 -11.64
C HIS A 7 22.90 3.94 -11.05
N GLY A 8 23.18 4.91 -10.17
CA GLY A 8 22.21 5.66 -9.37
C GLY A 8 20.82 5.88 -10.00
N GLY A 9 19.80 5.26 -9.41
CA GLY A 9 18.40 5.60 -9.65
C GLY A 9 17.83 5.19 -11.01
N LEU A 10 18.48 4.26 -11.75
CA LEU A 10 17.93 3.76 -13.03
C LEU A 10 16.53 3.14 -12.89
N TRP A 11 16.12 2.64 -11.72
CA TRP A 11 14.75 2.16 -11.50
C TRP A 11 13.69 3.27 -11.54
N VAL A 12 14.05 4.53 -11.30
CA VAL A 12 13.13 5.68 -11.45
C VAL A 12 12.84 5.94 -12.93
N ARG A 13 13.74 5.52 -13.82
CA ARG A 13 13.60 5.68 -15.26
C ARG A 13 12.94 4.44 -15.86
N TRP A 14 11.73 4.61 -16.39
CA TRP A 14 11.00 3.55 -17.07
C TRP A 14 11.82 2.86 -18.18
N SER A 15 12.66 3.61 -18.91
CA SER A 15 13.47 3.07 -20.00
C SER A 15 14.47 2.00 -19.56
N SER A 16 14.97 2.06 -18.32
CA SER A 16 15.97 1.13 -17.79
C SER A 16 15.37 -0.13 -17.17
N LEU A 17 14.07 -0.17 -16.94
CA LEU A 17 13.41 -1.37 -16.44
C LEU A 17 13.36 -2.45 -17.52
N THR A 18 13.67 -3.69 -17.13
CA THR A 18 13.50 -4.83 -18.03
C THR A 18 12.02 -5.05 -18.36
N ARG A 19 11.72 -5.83 -19.41
CA ARG A 19 10.32 -6.19 -19.72
C ARG A 19 9.62 -6.88 -18.53
N ALA A 20 10.36 -7.69 -17.78
CA ALA A 20 9.81 -8.41 -16.64
C ALA A 20 9.51 -7.47 -15.46
N ASP A 21 10.36 -6.47 -15.21
CA ASP A 21 10.12 -5.46 -14.17
C ASP A 21 8.91 -4.59 -14.50
N LYS A 22 8.81 -4.12 -15.75
CA LYS A 22 7.66 -3.35 -16.23
C LYS A 22 6.36 -4.11 -16.08
N ARG A 23 6.36 -5.40 -16.45
CA ARG A 23 5.18 -6.26 -16.32
C ARG A 23 4.76 -6.40 -14.86
N ASP A 24 5.69 -6.71 -13.96
CA ASP A 24 5.36 -6.89 -12.55
C ASP A 24 4.94 -5.57 -11.89
N LEU A 25 5.54 -4.44 -12.25
CA LEU A 25 5.09 -3.12 -11.79
C LEU A 25 3.66 -2.80 -12.29
N LEU A 26 3.38 -3.00 -13.59
CA LEU A 26 2.05 -2.72 -14.17
C LEU A 26 0.98 -3.65 -13.61
N PHE A 27 1.25 -4.95 -13.50
CA PHE A 27 0.31 -5.88 -12.90
C PHE A 27 0.11 -5.60 -11.42
N GLY A 28 1.17 -5.28 -10.68
CA GLY A 28 1.06 -4.84 -9.29
C GLY A 28 0.11 -3.65 -9.14
N LEU A 29 0.29 -2.61 -9.96
CA LEU A 29 -0.58 -1.43 -9.96
C LEU A 29 -2.03 -1.76 -10.39
N ALA A 30 -2.20 -2.57 -11.43
CA ALA A 30 -3.53 -2.95 -11.92
C ALA A 30 -4.30 -3.77 -10.87
N TYR A 31 -3.65 -4.76 -10.24
CA TYR A 31 -4.27 -5.54 -9.18
C TYR A 31 -4.58 -4.69 -7.95
N MET A 32 -3.70 -3.75 -7.58
CA MET A 32 -3.96 -2.83 -6.49
C MET A 32 -5.17 -1.93 -6.78
N PHE A 33 -5.29 -1.43 -8.02
CA PHE A 33 -6.44 -0.65 -8.45
C PHE A 33 -7.74 -1.46 -8.40
N VAL A 34 -7.73 -2.70 -8.90
CA VAL A 34 -8.89 -3.61 -8.85
C VAL A 34 -9.28 -3.90 -7.41
N ALA A 35 -8.32 -4.17 -6.52
CA ALA A 35 -8.59 -4.37 -5.09
C ALA A 35 -9.25 -3.15 -4.47
N GLY A 36 -8.73 -1.95 -4.73
CA GLY A 36 -9.30 -0.69 -4.26
C GLY A 36 -10.71 -0.43 -4.80
N ALA A 37 -10.95 -0.71 -6.09
CA ALA A 37 -12.26 -0.54 -6.71
C ALA A 37 -13.33 -1.46 -6.11
N ILE A 38 -13.00 -2.74 -5.89
CA ILE A 38 -13.92 -3.69 -5.25
C ILE A 38 -14.18 -3.26 -3.80
N ALA A 39 -13.14 -2.90 -3.06
CA ALA A 39 -13.27 -2.45 -1.67
C ALA A 39 -14.15 -1.19 -1.56
N GLY A 40 -13.95 -0.20 -2.44
CA GLY A 40 -14.74 1.02 -2.48
C GLY A 40 -16.21 0.76 -2.85
N PHE A 41 -16.46 -0.11 -3.82
CA PHE A 41 -17.83 -0.51 -4.19
C PHE A 41 -18.55 -1.21 -3.04
N LEU A 42 -17.90 -2.16 -2.38
CA LEU A 42 -18.48 -2.88 -1.23
C LEU A 42 -18.73 -1.93 -0.05
N ALA A 43 -17.81 -1.00 0.23
CA ALA A 43 -17.99 0.00 1.27
C ALA A 43 -19.23 0.86 1.02
N ALA A 44 -19.42 1.38 -0.20
CA ALA A 44 -20.60 2.15 -0.56
C ALA A 44 -21.88 1.31 -0.47
N LEU A 45 -21.85 0.05 -0.92
CA LEU A 45 -23.00 -0.86 -0.85
C LEU A 45 -23.43 -1.13 0.60
N PHE A 46 -22.48 -1.29 1.51
CA PHE A 46 -22.77 -1.55 2.94
C PHE A 46 -23.21 -0.31 3.69
N GLU A 47 -22.76 0.87 3.27
CA GLU A 47 -23.26 2.15 3.78
C GLU A 47 -24.75 2.34 3.41
N ASP A 48 -25.12 2.06 2.15
CA ASP A 48 -26.50 2.16 1.69
C ASP A 48 -27.42 1.05 2.24
N ARG A 49 -26.85 -0.12 2.56
CA ARG A 49 -27.60 -1.31 2.99
C ARG A 49 -26.91 -2.03 4.16
N PRO A 50 -26.96 -1.48 5.38
CA PRO A 50 -26.24 -2.02 6.54
C PRO A 50 -26.67 -3.44 6.91
N ALA A 51 -27.93 -3.81 6.67
CA ALA A 51 -28.43 -5.17 6.90
C ALA A 51 -27.69 -6.24 6.07
N LEU A 52 -27.11 -5.88 4.92
CA LEU A 52 -26.29 -6.79 4.13
C LEU A 52 -24.94 -7.07 4.80
N ALA A 53 -24.39 -6.15 5.59
CA ALA A 53 -23.10 -6.38 6.28
C ALA A 53 -23.20 -7.42 7.41
N GLU A 54 -24.41 -7.72 7.89
CA GLU A 54 -24.65 -8.72 8.93
C GLU A 54 -24.83 -10.14 8.38
N ASP A 55 -25.07 -10.28 7.07
CA ASP A 55 -25.23 -11.56 6.39
C ASP A 55 -23.88 -12.29 6.17
N ASP A 56 -23.84 -13.59 6.48
CA ASP A 56 -22.61 -14.38 6.45
C ASP A 56 -22.02 -14.53 5.05
N LEU A 57 -22.87 -14.65 4.02
CA LEU A 57 -22.43 -14.69 2.62
C LEU A 57 -21.80 -13.37 2.22
N THR A 58 -22.39 -12.25 2.64
CA THR A 58 -21.90 -10.91 2.33
C THR A 58 -20.60 -10.58 3.08
N ARG A 59 -20.43 -11.06 4.32
CA ARG A 59 -19.14 -11.02 5.03
C ARG A 59 -18.05 -11.80 4.32
N ALA A 60 -18.38 -12.94 3.72
CA ALA A 60 -17.44 -13.68 2.88
C ALA A 60 -17.07 -12.87 1.61
N LEU A 61 -18.04 -12.18 1.00
CA LEU A 61 -17.78 -11.29 -0.15
C LEU A 61 -16.96 -10.05 0.24
N ALA A 62 -17.00 -9.59 1.48
CA ALA A 62 -16.14 -8.52 1.98
C ALA A 62 -14.64 -8.88 1.92
N MET A 63 -14.30 -10.17 1.83
CA MET A 63 -12.93 -10.65 1.63
C MET A 63 -12.49 -10.64 0.16
N LEU A 64 -13.39 -10.41 -0.80
CA LEU A 64 -13.07 -10.42 -2.23
C LEU A 64 -11.91 -9.48 -2.63
N PRO A 65 -11.75 -8.27 -2.05
CA PRO A 65 -10.59 -7.40 -2.35
C PRO A 65 -9.24 -8.00 -1.95
N THR A 66 -9.21 -8.99 -1.05
CA THR A 66 -7.95 -9.56 -0.55
C THR A 66 -7.19 -10.32 -1.63
N LEU A 67 -7.88 -11.00 -2.54
CA LEU A 67 -7.24 -11.77 -3.61
C LEU A 67 -6.43 -10.90 -4.58
N PRO A 68 -7.01 -9.85 -5.22
CA PRO A 68 -6.22 -8.95 -6.04
C PRO A 68 -5.20 -8.17 -5.20
N PHE A 69 -5.47 -7.86 -3.93
CA PHE A 69 -4.47 -7.23 -3.07
C PHE A 69 -3.23 -8.11 -2.86
N VAL A 70 -3.40 -9.40 -2.55
CA VAL A 70 -2.30 -10.35 -2.43
C VAL A 70 -1.55 -10.49 -3.76
N ALA A 71 -2.25 -10.55 -4.89
CA ALA A 71 -1.62 -10.57 -6.20
C ALA A 71 -0.76 -9.31 -6.44
N ALA A 72 -1.27 -8.14 -6.07
CA ALA A 72 -0.53 -6.88 -6.16
C ALA A 72 0.76 -6.92 -5.34
N LEU A 73 0.69 -7.40 -4.10
CA LEU A 73 1.85 -7.57 -3.22
C LEU A 73 2.86 -8.56 -3.79
N LEU A 74 2.42 -9.70 -4.34
CA LEU A 74 3.31 -10.68 -4.96
C LEU A 74 4.09 -10.09 -6.12
N HIS A 75 3.42 -9.33 -7.01
CA HIS A 75 4.08 -8.64 -8.11
C HIS A 75 5.03 -7.55 -7.62
N TRP A 76 4.64 -6.80 -6.58
CA TRP A 76 5.49 -5.81 -5.93
C TRP A 76 6.77 -6.45 -5.35
N PHE A 77 6.64 -7.53 -4.57
CA PHE A 77 7.79 -8.24 -4.01
C PHE A 77 8.73 -8.79 -5.09
N ARG A 78 8.18 -9.34 -6.17
CA ARG A 78 8.99 -9.79 -7.33
C ARG A 78 9.71 -8.65 -8.02
N PHE A 79 9.08 -7.47 -8.11
CA PHE A 79 9.71 -6.27 -8.62
C PHE A 79 10.86 -5.83 -7.70
N CYS A 80 10.61 -5.63 -6.41
CA CYS A 80 11.62 -5.22 -5.42
C CYS A 80 12.79 -6.20 -5.32
N GLY A 81 12.53 -7.51 -5.40
CA GLY A 81 13.56 -8.55 -5.32
C GLY A 81 14.58 -8.51 -6.46
N ARG A 82 14.23 -7.92 -7.61
CA ARG A 82 15.12 -7.74 -8.76
C ARG A 82 15.76 -6.35 -8.82
N GLN A 83 15.36 -5.43 -7.95
CA GLN A 83 16.00 -4.12 -7.87
C GLN A 83 17.33 -4.22 -7.12
N ASP A 84 18.13 -3.17 -7.25
CA ASP A 84 19.42 -3.06 -6.59
C ASP A 84 19.29 -2.77 -5.08
N GLU A 85 20.42 -2.78 -4.39
CA GLU A 85 20.45 -2.56 -2.95
C GLU A 85 20.03 -1.15 -2.55
N LEU A 86 20.33 -0.13 -3.36
CA LEU A 86 19.93 1.23 -3.06
C LEU A 86 18.40 1.39 -3.14
N PHE A 87 17.74 0.82 -4.16
CA PHE A 87 16.29 0.76 -4.21
C PHE A 87 15.71 0.13 -2.95
N LYS A 88 16.22 -1.05 -2.54
CA LYS A 88 15.71 -1.76 -1.35
C LYS A 88 15.84 -0.95 -0.08
N VAL A 89 16.95 -0.22 0.08
CA VAL A 89 17.15 0.69 1.22
C VAL A 89 16.12 1.82 1.19
N MET A 90 15.88 2.43 0.03
CA MET A 90 14.92 3.51 -0.14
C MET A 90 13.47 3.03 0.09
N ASP A 91 13.10 1.89 -0.49
CA ASP A 91 11.81 1.24 -0.28
C ASP A 91 11.60 0.89 1.20
N GLY A 92 12.63 0.38 1.88
CA GLY A 92 12.58 0.10 3.31
C GLY A 92 12.35 1.35 4.17
N ILE A 93 12.94 2.50 3.79
CA ILE A 93 12.65 3.79 4.44
C ILE A 93 11.20 4.22 4.17
N ALA A 94 10.75 4.12 2.92
CA ALA A 94 9.39 4.45 2.53
C ALA A 94 8.34 3.63 3.31
N LEU A 95 8.53 2.31 3.40
CA LEU A 95 7.68 1.40 4.17
C LEU A 95 7.64 1.77 5.66
N ARG A 96 8.79 2.05 6.28
CA ARG A 96 8.83 2.44 7.70
C ARG A 96 8.05 3.73 7.96
N ILE A 97 8.17 4.73 7.08
CA ILE A 97 7.45 6.00 7.23
C ILE A 97 5.95 5.79 6.98
N ALA A 98 5.56 4.98 5.99
CA ALA A 98 4.17 4.58 5.77
C ALA A 98 3.54 3.91 7.01
N VAL A 99 4.27 2.98 7.63
CA VAL A 99 3.84 2.31 8.86
C VAL A 99 3.73 3.29 10.03
N LEU A 100 4.66 4.24 10.17
CA LEU A 100 4.59 5.27 11.22
C LEU A 100 3.36 6.18 11.04
N PHE A 101 2.99 6.54 9.81
CA PHE A 101 1.76 7.29 9.53
C PHE A 101 0.52 6.49 9.94
N CYS A 102 0.46 5.21 9.57
CA CYS A 102 -0.65 4.34 9.95
C CYS A 102 -0.74 4.14 11.46
N ALA A 103 0.39 3.92 12.13
CA ALA A 103 0.46 3.76 13.58
C ALA A 103 0.03 5.05 14.30
N GLY A 104 0.53 6.21 13.86
CA GLY A 104 0.14 7.50 14.43
C GLY A 104 -1.36 7.75 14.32
N ALA A 105 -1.97 7.43 13.18
CA ALA A 105 -3.41 7.54 13.00
C ALA A 105 -4.17 6.52 13.85
N ALA A 106 -3.77 5.25 13.85
CA ALA A 106 -4.39 4.22 14.68
C ALA A 106 -4.39 4.62 16.17
N CYS A 107 -3.24 5.06 16.70
CA CYS A 107 -3.13 5.56 18.07
C CYS A 107 -4.03 6.78 18.32
N SER A 108 -4.03 7.75 17.41
CA SER A 108 -4.87 8.96 17.56
C SER A 108 -6.36 8.62 17.61
N PHE A 109 -6.80 7.67 16.78
CA PHE A 109 -8.19 7.23 16.77
C PHE A 109 -8.55 6.42 18.00
N VAL A 110 -7.70 5.48 18.45
CA VAL A 110 -7.94 4.74 19.70
C VAL A 110 -8.17 5.71 20.85
N LEU A 111 -7.33 6.73 20.99
CA LEU A 111 -7.51 7.78 22.01
C LEU A 111 -8.82 8.56 21.82
N LEU A 112 -9.20 8.88 20.59
CA LEU A 112 -10.47 9.56 20.30
C LEU A 112 -11.70 8.67 20.54
N GLN A 113 -11.60 7.34 20.37
CA GLN A 113 -12.68 6.42 20.68
C GLN A 113 -12.92 6.36 22.19
N GLU A 114 -11.84 6.27 22.97
CA GLU A 114 -11.91 6.26 24.44
C GLU A 114 -12.51 7.56 25.01
N VAL A 115 -12.23 8.70 24.38
CA VAL A 115 -12.68 10.02 24.87
C VAL A 115 -14.05 10.44 24.31
N ALA A 116 -14.38 10.08 23.07
CA ALA A 116 -15.53 10.65 22.36
C ALA A 116 -16.52 9.60 21.81
N GLY A 117 -16.35 8.31 22.12
CA GLY A 117 -17.27 7.25 21.67
C GLY A 117 -17.38 7.14 20.15
N ARG A 118 -16.34 7.56 19.41
CA ARG A 118 -16.35 7.62 17.95
C ARG A 118 -16.18 6.23 17.31
N PRO A 119 -16.67 6.04 16.07
CA PRO A 119 -16.48 4.79 15.34
C PRO A 119 -14.99 4.52 15.06
N PRO A 120 -14.61 3.25 14.85
CA PRO A 120 -13.23 2.85 14.57
C PRO A 120 -12.73 3.43 13.24
N VAL A 121 -11.41 3.48 13.07
CA VAL A 121 -10.79 4.03 11.86
C VAL A 121 -11.31 3.30 10.63
N PRO A 122 -11.87 4.01 9.62
CA PRO A 122 -12.19 3.38 8.36
C PRO A 122 -10.91 2.76 7.77
N ALA A 123 -10.94 1.48 7.41
CA ALA A 123 -9.76 0.80 6.85
C ALA A 123 -9.20 1.53 5.62
N LEU A 124 -10.07 2.14 4.82
CA LEU A 124 -9.69 2.98 3.68
C LEU A 124 -8.81 4.18 4.08
N TYR A 125 -9.07 4.79 5.23
CA TYR A 125 -8.28 5.91 5.74
C TYR A 125 -6.84 5.48 6.06
N LEU A 126 -6.67 4.29 6.64
CA LEU A 126 -5.34 3.72 6.89
C LEU A 126 -4.60 3.40 5.59
N VAL A 127 -5.29 2.88 4.57
CA VAL A 127 -4.70 2.62 3.24
C VAL A 127 -4.24 3.93 2.57
N LEU A 128 -5.06 4.98 2.64
CA LEU A 128 -4.69 6.30 2.11
C LEU A 128 -3.49 6.89 2.85
N LEU A 129 -3.50 6.82 4.18
CA LEU A 129 -2.36 7.27 5.00
C LEU A 129 -1.10 6.48 4.73
N PHE A 130 -1.21 5.17 4.51
CA PHE A 130 -0.09 4.35 4.09
C PHE A 130 0.48 4.89 2.78
N GLY A 131 -0.36 5.14 1.78
CA GLY A 131 0.07 5.71 0.48
C GLY A 131 0.75 7.08 0.62
N VAL A 132 0.20 7.96 1.47
CA VAL A 132 0.81 9.27 1.76
C VAL A 132 2.16 9.11 2.45
N GLY A 133 2.23 8.34 3.54
CA GLY A 133 3.47 8.11 4.27
C GLY A 133 4.54 7.41 3.43
N TYR A 134 4.14 6.47 2.57
CA TYR A 134 5.02 5.80 1.63
C TYR A 134 5.60 6.79 0.62
N THR A 135 4.77 7.67 0.06
CA THR A 135 5.21 8.73 -0.87
C THR A 135 6.17 9.71 -0.19
N VAL A 136 5.83 10.18 1.03
CA VAL A 136 6.71 11.05 1.84
C VAL A 136 8.04 10.36 2.10
N GLY A 137 8.02 9.08 2.46
CA GLY A 137 9.25 8.35 2.73
C GLY A 137 10.11 8.13 1.49
N TRP A 138 9.50 7.94 0.32
CA TRP A 138 10.22 7.98 -0.97
C TRP A 138 10.86 9.34 -1.22
N MET A 139 10.15 10.46 -0.99
CA MET A 139 10.71 11.80 -1.15
C MET A 139 11.90 12.04 -0.22
N LEU A 140 11.81 11.60 1.04
CA LEU A 140 12.88 11.73 2.03
C LEU A 140 14.09 10.85 1.68
N ALA A 141 13.85 9.60 1.31
CA ALA A 141 14.90 8.70 0.85
C ALA A 141 15.60 9.25 -0.39
N TYR A 142 14.83 9.76 -1.37
CA TYR A 142 15.38 10.33 -2.60
C TYR A 142 16.24 11.56 -2.33
N ARG A 143 15.83 12.44 -1.42
CA ARG A 143 16.66 13.60 -1.01
C ARG A 143 17.96 13.19 -0.31
N LYS A 144 17.97 12.07 0.42
CA LYS A 144 19.13 11.61 1.19
C LYS A 144 20.18 10.88 0.33
N TYR A 145 19.73 10.14 -0.68
CA TYR A 145 20.58 9.25 -1.47
C TYR A 145 20.79 9.69 -2.93
N ARG A 146 20.33 10.89 -3.29
CA ARG A 146 20.72 11.59 -4.51
C ARG A 146 22.00 12.38 -4.28
#